data_AF-A0A4Q3YPT8-F1
#
_entry.id   AF-A0A4Q3YPT8-F1
#
_cell.length_a   1.000
_cell.length_b   1.000
_cell.length_c   1.000
_cell.angle_alpha   90.00
_cell.angle_beta   90.00
_cell.angle_gamma   90.00
#
_symmetry.space_group_name_H-M   'P 1'
#
loop_
_entity.id
_entity.type
_entity.pdbx_description
1 polymer ?
#
loop_
_entity_poly.entity_id
_entity_poly.type
_entity_poly.pdbx_seq_one_letter_code
_entity_poly.pdbx_strand_id
1 'polypeptide(L)'
;MKHLREVARDEGAIPLSFVATSAKGEYANLGDALSPIMVSLVTSLPTRHVAQNSTGPRLGAVGTIGHGFSGGDVWIWGTGSSKYRNAGAPAAERELFRYDGRTNFHVSATRGPVSWKILTDGKSSLTPVYGDPVWLLPQFYPAKVKKRYKLGVIIHLADLSDRAYEAHPKPEYIRYNVADAEASDVVLINTVTEVTTEALRERLDLILSCERLVSTSLHGMVFAESYGIPCLYFAPRGRNVGLSEADLIDDGSLDLRIIDLYQGLGKSKIPVYVQDRRKLTNWEDVTKAIDSSWSPVTLDTDALIDRLPLDVKFVQPKDGDVFEHRLIKTTPMRNGEGGRSSGMQRVRSAIQRLFTRS
;
A
#
# COMPACT_ATOMS: atom_id res chain seq x y z
N MET A 1 -11.58 26.64 5.37
CA MET A 1 -10.76 26.10 4.27
C MET A 1 -11.66 25.33 3.33
N LYS A 2 -11.33 25.27 2.02
CA LYS A 2 -12.11 24.49 1.05
C LYS A 2 -12.01 23.00 1.36
N HIS A 3 -13.12 22.27 1.21
CA HIS A 3 -13.13 20.82 1.39
C HIS A 3 -12.26 20.16 0.29
N LEU A 4 -11.62 19.02 0.57
CA LEU A 4 -10.74 18.33 -0.39
C LEU A 4 -11.42 18.10 -1.76
N ARG A 5 -12.71 17.71 -1.75
CA ARG A 5 -13.54 17.58 -2.95
C ARG A 5 -13.58 18.85 -3.80
N GLU A 6 -13.72 20.02 -3.19
CA GLU A 6 -13.76 21.30 -3.90
C GLU A 6 -12.39 21.63 -4.49
N VAL A 7 -11.32 21.39 -3.72
CA VAL A 7 -9.94 21.58 -4.19
C VAL A 7 -9.67 20.72 -5.43
N ALA A 8 -10.08 19.44 -5.40
CA ALA A 8 -9.90 18.54 -6.54
C ALA A 8 -10.69 18.98 -7.78
N ARG A 9 -11.92 19.50 -7.61
CA ARG A 9 -12.72 20.05 -8.71
C ARG A 9 -12.09 21.31 -9.32
N ASP A 10 -11.64 22.23 -8.48
CA ASP A 10 -11.07 23.50 -8.91
C ASP A 10 -9.72 23.31 -9.62
N GLU A 11 -8.88 22.41 -9.12
CA GLU A 11 -7.55 22.16 -9.65
C GLU A 11 -7.54 21.13 -10.80
N GLY A 12 -8.58 20.31 -10.91
CA GLY A 12 -8.63 19.18 -11.86
C GLY A 12 -7.61 18.08 -11.53
N ALA A 13 -7.06 18.08 -10.31
CA ALA A 13 -6.09 17.11 -9.81
C ALA A 13 -6.23 16.96 -8.29
N ILE A 14 -5.94 15.76 -7.78
CA ILE A 14 -6.10 15.45 -6.36
C ILE A 14 -4.76 15.69 -5.63
N PRO A 15 -4.69 16.56 -4.61
CA PRO A 15 -3.51 16.64 -3.76
C PRO A 15 -3.40 15.38 -2.91
N LEU A 16 -2.37 14.57 -3.16
CA LEU A 16 -2.16 13.28 -2.51
C LEU A 16 -0.76 13.22 -1.91
N SER A 17 -0.67 12.76 -0.67
CA SER A 17 0.60 12.36 -0.07
C SER A 17 0.76 10.84 -0.15
N PHE A 18 1.88 10.41 -0.71
CA PHE A 18 2.27 9.01 -0.81
C PHE A 18 3.80 8.89 -0.79
N VAL A 19 4.29 7.68 -0.54
CA VAL A 19 5.73 7.38 -0.63
C VAL A 19 6.07 7.16 -2.10
N ALA A 20 6.47 8.24 -2.78
CA ALA A 20 6.74 8.22 -4.23
C ALA A 20 8.01 7.39 -4.56
N THR A 21 9.11 7.68 -3.87
CA THR A 21 10.39 6.98 -4.04
C THR A 21 11.18 6.94 -2.73
N SER A 22 12.27 6.17 -2.72
CA SER A 22 13.32 6.32 -1.71
C SER A 22 13.76 7.79 -1.55
N ALA A 23 14.38 8.13 -0.42
CA ALA A 23 14.88 9.48 -0.17
C ALA A 23 15.88 9.97 -1.26
N LYS A 24 16.52 9.03 -1.96
CA LYS A 24 17.45 9.30 -3.08
C LYS A 24 16.81 9.20 -4.47
N GLY A 25 15.54 8.77 -4.57
CA GLY A 25 14.82 8.69 -5.85
C GLY A 25 15.08 7.42 -6.69
N GLU A 26 15.72 6.40 -6.11
CA GLU A 26 16.30 5.27 -6.87
C GLU A 26 15.31 4.11 -7.12
N TYR A 27 14.28 3.94 -6.29
CA TYR A 27 13.32 2.84 -6.41
C TYR A 27 11.93 3.23 -5.89
N ALA A 28 10.93 2.47 -6.33
CA ALA A 28 9.56 2.51 -5.82
C ALA A 28 9.26 1.25 -4.99
N ASN A 29 8.39 1.41 -3.97
CA ASN A 29 7.76 0.26 -3.29
C ASN A 29 6.41 0.00 -3.97
N LEU A 30 6.20 -1.18 -4.56
CA LEU A 30 5.00 -1.51 -5.31
C LEU A 30 3.71 -1.11 -4.60
N GLY A 31 3.54 -1.48 -3.33
CA GLY A 31 2.30 -1.20 -2.61
C GLY A 31 2.09 0.28 -2.34
N ASP A 32 3.12 1.00 -1.87
CA ASP A 32 2.99 2.44 -1.62
C ASP A 32 2.82 3.25 -2.93
N ALA A 33 3.47 2.80 -4.01
CA ALA A 33 3.40 3.41 -5.33
C ALA A 33 2.04 3.23 -6.02
N LEU A 34 1.24 2.26 -5.59
CA LEU A 34 -0.14 2.12 -6.05
C LEU A 34 -1.08 3.17 -5.45
N SER A 35 -0.68 3.92 -4.41
CA SER A 35 -1.50 4.98 -3.80
C SER A 35 -2.08 5.97 -4.83
N PRO A 36 -1.26 6.68 -5.63
CA PRO A 36 -1.77 7.59 -6.65
C PRO A 36 -2.54 6.90 -7.78
N ILE A 37 -2.18 5.65 -8.09
CA ILE A 37 -2.88 4.84 -9.10
C ILE A 37 -4.30 4.55 -8.62
N MET A 38 -4.47 3.96 -7.43
CA MET A 38 -5.80 3.62 -6.88
C MET A 38 -6.72 4.83 -6.79
N VAL A 39 -6.20 5.98 -6.31
CA VAL A 39 -6.98 7.21 -6.25
C VAL A 39 -7.40 7.67 -7.65
N SER A 40 -6.50 7.61 -8.64
CA SER A 40 -6.81 7.97 -10.03
C SER A 40 -7.83 7.02 -10.66
N LEU A 41 -7.77 5.73 -10.34
CA LEU A 41 -8.71 4.72 -10.83
C LEU A 41 -10.12 4.93 -10.32
N VAL A 42 -10.28 5.31 -9.04
CA VAL A 42 -11.60 5.50 -8.42
C VAL A 42 -12.22 6.84 -8.79
N THR A 43 -11.42 7.85 -9.12
CA THR A 43 -11.90 9.23 -9.34
C THR A 43 -11.85 9.70 -10.80
N SER A 44 -11.13 8.98 -11.67
CA SER A 44 -10.79 9.43 -13.03
C SER A 44 -10.09 10.79 -13.08
N LEU A 45 -9.42 11.20 -11.99
CA LEU A 45 -8.63 12.42 -11.91
C LEU A 45 -7.15 12.08 -11.69
N PRO A 46 -6.21 12.86 -12.27
CA PRO A 46 -4.81 12.73 -11.95
C PRO A 46 -4.55 13.14 -10.49
N THR A 47 -3.49 12.60 -9.89
CA THR A 47 -2.99 13.04 -8.59
C THR A 47 -1.79 13.97 -8.75
N ARG A 48 -1.60 14.88 -7.79
CA ARG A 48 -0.33 15.60 -7.61
C ARG A 48 0.27 15.27 -6.25
N HIS A 49 1.58 15.07 -6.21
CA HIS A 49 2.25 14.79 -4.94
C HIS A 49 2.25 16.04 -4.04
N VAL A 50 1.91 15.84 -2.77
CA VAL A 50 2.02 16.84 -1.71
C VAL A 50 2.81 16.24 -0.56
N ALA A 51 3.83 16.97 -0.08
CA ALA A 51 4.62 16.53 1.05
C ALA A 51 3.77 16.34 2.31
N GLN A 52 4.07 15.33 3.11
CA GLN A 52 3.32 14.99 4.32
C GLN A 52 3.33 16.12 5.38
N ASN A 53 4.33 16.99 5.35
CA ASN A 53 4.48 18.16 6.23
C ASN A 53 3.98 19.48 5.61
N SER A 54 3.27 19.42 4.48
CA SER A 54 2.64 20.60 3.88
C SER A 54 1.52 21.15 4.78
N THR A 55 1.25 22.45 4.72
CA THR A 55 0.08 23.07 5.37
C THR A 55 -1.17 23.05 4.48
N GLY A 56 -1.03 22.64 3.20
CA GLY A 56 -2.13 22.56 2.25
C GLY A 56 -3.00 21.30 2.43
N PRO A 57 -4.23 21.31 1.88
CA PRO A 57 -5.12 20.16 1.89
C PRO A 57 -4.49 18.99 1.12
N ARG A 58 -4.59 17.78 1.67
CA ARG A 58 -4.06 16.56 1.04
C ARG A 58 -4.75 15.29 1.53
N LEU A 59 -4.77 14.29 0.67
CA LEU A 59 -5.28 12.94 0.96
C LEU A 59 -4.13 12.00 1.36
N GLY A 60 -4.39 11.07 2.26
CA GLY A 60 -3.60 9.85 2.47
C GLY A 60 -4.45 8.62 2.18
N ALA A 61 -3.99 7.76 1.26
CA ALA A 61 -4.78 6.64 0.73
C ALA A 61 -4.19 5.25 1.02
N VAL A 62 -3.01 4.94 0.49
CA VAL A 62 -2.35 3.64 0.67
C VAL A 62 -1.05 3.79 1.46
N GLY A 63 -0.64 2.70 2.14
CA GLY A 63 0.61 2.63 2.90
C GLY A 63 0.44 2.86 4.40
N THR A 64 1.52 2.74 5.17
CA THR A 64 1.53 3.04 6.62
C THR A 64 2.10 4.43 6.85
N ILE A 65 1.34 5.46 6.47
CA ILE A 65 1.84 6.85 6.42
C ILE A 65 1.09 7.83 7.31
N GLY A 66 -0.01 7.42 7.95
CA GLY A 66 -0.87 8.27 8.77
C GLY A 66 -0.11 9.06 9.87
N HIS A 67 0.86 8.41 10.50
CA HIS A 67 1.69 8.98 11.57
C HIS A 67 2.70 10.05 11.09
N GLY A 68 2.99 10.09 9.79
CA GLY A 68 3.97 11.02 9.20
C GLY A 68 3.39 12.37 8.80
N PHE A 69 2.07 12.52 8.84
CA PHE A 69 1.41 13.78 8.51
C PHE A 69 1.62 14.85 9.58
N SER A 70 1.88 16.07 9.15
CA SER A 70 1.96 17.24 10.03
C SER A 70 1.50 18.53 9.35
N GLY A 71 0.73 19.35 10.06
CA GLY A 71 0.21 20.64 9.61
C GLY A 71 -0.98 20.56 8.65
N GLY A 72 -1.87 21.55 8.72
CA GLY A 72 -2.97 21.72 7.76
C GLY A 72 -4.04 20.63 7.84
N ASP A 73 -4.91 20.59 6.83
CA ASP A 73 -5.99 19.60 6.74
C ASP A 73 -5.55 18.34 5.97
N VAL A 74 -5.79 17.18 6.56
CA VAL A 74 -5.42 15.86 6.01
C VAL A 74 -6.64 14.96 5.99
N TRP A 75 -7.05 14.52 4.80
CA TRP A 75 -8.11 13.53 4.67
C TRP A 75 -7.51 12.13 4.62
N ILE A 76 -8.15 11.19 5.29
CA ILE A 76 -7.68 9.80 5.41
C ILE A 76 -8.72 8.86 4.82
N TRP A 77 -8.30 8.12 3.79
CA TRP A 77 -9.10 7.09 3.11
C TRP A 77 -8.29 5.81 2.93
N GLY A 78 -8.33 4.94 3.95
CA GLY A 78 -7.78 3.58 3.89
C GLY A 78 -6.31 3.45 4.29
N THR A 79 -5.56 4.54 4.47
CA THR A 79 -4.16 4.44 4.88
C THR A 79 -4.03 3.93 6.32
N GLY A 80 -2.94 3.23 6.59
CA GLY A 80 -2.56 2.80 7.93
C GLY A 80 -1.69 3.83 8.66
N SER A 81 -1.59 3.66 9.98
CA SER A 81 -0.73 4.45 10.86
C SER A 81 0.17 3.57 11.71
N SER A 82 1.27 4.14 12.19
CA SER A 82 2.14 3.55 13.19
C SER A 82 1.86 4.20 14.53
N LYS A 83 1.98 3.45 15.62
CA LYS A 83 1.98 4.04 16.98
C LYS A 83 3.21 4.92 17.24
N TYR A 84 4.22 4.84 16.39
CA TYR A 84 5.45 5.63 16.46
C TYR A 84 5.52 6.68 15.35
N ARG A 85 5.89 7.90 15.70
CA ARG A 85 6.12 9.01 14.77
C ARG A 85 7.30 8.74 13.81
N ASN A 86 8.31 8.04 14.30
CA ASN A 86 9.53 7.68 13.58
C ASN A 86 9.64 6.16 13.48
N ALA A 87 8.65 5.50 12.86
CA ALA A 87 8.54 4.03 12.82
C ALA A 87 9.79 3.31 12.27
N GLY A 88 10.56 3.98 11.41
CA GLY A 88 11.83 3.48 10.85
C GLY A 88 13.04 3.59 11.79
N ALA A 89 12.94 4.29 12.92
CA ALA A 89 14.04 4.44 13.87
C ALA A 89 14.33 3.13 14.64
N PRO A 90 15.57 2.96 15.15
CA PRO A 90 15.91 1.88 16.08
C PRO A 90 14.94 1.84 17.25
N ALA A 91 14.66 0.65 17.79
CA ALA A 91 13.62 0.47 18.81
C ALA A 91 13.81 1.38 20.05
N ALA A 92 15.06 1.66 20.44
CA ALA A 92 15.40 2.52 21.56
C ALA A 92 15.12 4.03 21.32
N GLU A 93 15.00 4.43 20.06
CA GLU A 93 14.81 5.84 19.64
C GLU A 93 13.38 6.12 19.18
N ARG A 94 12.49 5.13 19.26
CA ARG A 94 11.11 5.27 18.78
C ARG A 94 10.30 6.19 19.70
N GLU A 95 9.76 7.23 19.11
CA GLU A 95 8.86 8.19 19.74
C GLU A 95 7.41 7.85 19.41
N LEU A 96 6.55 7.85 20.42
CA LEU A 96 5.11 7.67 20.21
C LEU A 96 4.54 8.81 19.36
N PHE A 97 3.63 8.47 18.45
CA PHE A 97 2.86 9.46 17.72
C PHE A 97 2.04 10.31 18.70
N ARG A 98 2.07 11.62 18.49
CA ARG A 98 1.29 12.60 19.24
C ARG A 98 0.78 13.66 18.28
N TYR A 99 -0.45 14.11 18.52
CA TYR A 99 -1.03 15.21 17.78
C TYR A 99 -0.22 16.47 18.02
N ASP A 100 0.15 17.15 16.94
CA ASP A 100 0.93 18.38 17.00
C ASP A 100 0.05 19.63 17.19
N GLY A 101 -1.27 19.45 17.33
CA GLY A 101 -2.26 20.52 17.47
C GLY A 101 -2.47 21.38 16.22
N ARG A 102 -1.70 21.14 15.14
CA ARG A 102 -1.73 21.91 13.89
C ARG A 102 -2.25 21.10 12.71
N THR A 103 -2.30 19.79 12.86
CA THR A 103 -2.81 18.84 11.88
C THR A 103 -4.27 18.54 12.18
N ASN A 104 -5.15 18.82 11.23
CA ASN A 104 -6.55 18.51 11.31
C ASN A 104 -6.84 17.25 10.46
N PHE A 105 -7.07 16.11 11.13
CA PHE A 105 -7.35 14.86 10.45
C PHE A 105 -8.86 14.69 10.19
N HIS A 106 -9.23 14.58 8.92
CA HIS A 106 -10.57 14.22 8.45
C HIS A 106 -10.58 12.73 8.11
N VAL A 107 -10.86 11.89 9.11
CA VAL A 107 -10.78 10.43 8.97
C VAL A 107 -12.11 9.84 8.53
N SER A 108 -12.19 9.33 7.29
CA SER A 108 -13.40 8.68 6.77
C SER A 108 -13.28 7.17 6.65
N ALA A 109 -12.08 6.65 6.39
CA ALA A 109 -11.76 5.22 6.45
C ALA A 109 -10.27 5.04 6.76
N THR A 110 -9.88 3.94 7.39
CA THR A 110 -8.48 3.56 7.63
C THR A 110 -8.24 2.12 7.22
N ARG A 111 -6.99 1.65 7.16
CA ARG A 111 -6.72 0.23 6.88
C ARG A 111 -7.42 -0.71 7.88
N GLY A 112 -7.46 -0.29 9.14
CA GLY A 112 -8.07 -1.04 10.23
C GLY A 112 -8.31 -0.20 11.50
N PRO A 113 -8.80 -0.85 12.57
CA PRO A 113 -9.19 -0.18 13.81
C PRO A 113 -8.03 0.39 14.62
N VAL A 114 -6.82 -0.18 14.51
CA VAL A 114 -5.64 0.38 15.19
C VAL A 114 -5.32 1.74 14.60
N SER A 115 -5.28 1.82 13.27
CA SER A 115 -5.04 3.08 12.55
C SER A 115 -6.15 4.10 12.81
N TRP A 116 -7.41 3.67 12.83
CA TRP A 116 -8.55 4.52 13.20
C TRP A 116 -8.35 5.15 14.57
N LYS A 117 -8.05 4.33 15.59
CA LYS A 117 -7.84 4.80 16.97
C LYS A 117 -6.69 5.80 17.05
N ILE A 118 -5.57 5.54 16.36
CA ILE A 118 -4.40 6.43 16.36
C ILE A 118 -4.73 7.77 15.69
N LEU A 119 -5.43 7.76 14.56
CA LEU A 119 -5.67 8.96 13.73
C LEU A 119 -6.91 9.77 14.14
N THR A 120 -7.79 9.20 14.96
CA THR A 120 -8.92 9.91 15.57
C THR A 120 -8.70 10.27 17.04
N ASP A 121 -7.58 9.86 17.65
CA ASP A 121 -7.35 9.94 19.11
C ASP A 121 -8.44 9.23 19.92
N GLY A 122 -9.08 8.21 19.32
CA GLY A 122 -10.28 7.57 19.85
C GLY A 122 -11.53 8.48 19.90
N LYS A 123 -11.47 9.66 19.27
CA LYS A 123 -12.50 10.71 19.27
C LYS A 123 -13.02 10.89 17.84
N SER A 124 -13.95 10.04 17.44
CA SER A 124 -14.71 10.24 16.19
C SER A 124 -16.17 9.92 16.42
N SER A 125 -17.05 10.74 15.86
CA SER A 125 -18.51 10.50 15.82
C SER A 125 -18.95 9.67 14.62
N LEU A 126 -18.03 9.40 13.67
CA LEU A 126 -18.33 8.60 12.49
C LEU A 126 -18.26 7.11 12.81
N THR A 127 -19.16 6.33 12.22
CA THR A 127 -19.04 4.87 12.17
C THR A 127 -17.77 4.50 11.41
N PRO A 128 -16.83 3.75 12.03
CA PRO A 128 -15.60 3.36 11.38
C PRO A 128 -15.85 2.50 10.14
N VAL A 129 -15.06 2.74 9.10
CA VAL A 129 -14.96 1.88 7.92
C VAL A 129 -13.49 1.54 7.72
N TYR A 130 -13.24 0.26 7.40
CA TYR A 130 -11.90 -0.27 7.28
C TYR A 130 -11.66 -0.81 5.87
N GLY A 131 -10.42 -0.71 5.40
CA GLY A 131 -9.99 -1.30 4.13
C GLY A 131 -8.77 -0.61 3.54
N ASP A 132 -7.93 -1.39 2.85
CA ASP A 132 -6.83 -0.86 2.03
C ASP A 132 -7.37 -0.60 0.60
N PRO A 133 -7.20 0.60 0.01
CA PRO A 133 -7.69 0.89 -1.33
C PRO A 133 -7.15 -0.05 -2.42
N VAL A 134 -5.97 -0.66 -2.23
CA VAL A 134 -5.41 -1.66 -3.15
C VAL A 134 -6.32 -2.88 -3.29
N TRP A 135 -7.23 -3.13 -2.34
CA TRP A 135 -8.23 -4.20 -2.46
C TRP A 135 -9.16 -4.04 -3.67
N LEU A 136 -9.34 -2.81 -4.17
CA LEU A 136 -10.14 -2.54 -5.36
C LEU A 136 -9.39 -2.88 -6.66
N LEU A 137 -8.07 -3.09 -6.61
CA LEU A 137 -7.24 -3.28 -7.80
C LEU A 137 -7.69 -4.44 -8.71
N PRO A 138 -8.15 -5.60 -8.22
CA PRO A 138 -8.67 -6.68 -9.08
C PRO A 138 -9.85 -6.26 -9.97
N GLN A 139 -10.63 -5.24 -9.59
CA GLN A 139 -11.73 -4.71 -10.41
C GLN A 139 -11.21 -3.96 -11.65
N PHE A 140 -10.02 -3.37 -11.56
CA PHE A 140 -9.39 -2.61 -12.63
C PHE A 140 -8.36 -3.42 -13.41
N TYR A 141 -7.70 -4.36 -12.74
CA TYR A 141 -6.68 -5.24 -13.31
C TYR A 141 -7.01 -6.72 -13.02
N PRO A 142 -8.06 -7.29 -13.64
CA PRO A 142 -8.39 -8.71 -13.55
C PRO A 142 -7.42 -9.54 -14.40
N ALA A 143 -6.13 -9.49 -14.03
CA ALA A 143 -5.04 -9.95 -14.86
C ALA A 143 -5.17 -11.46 -15.19
N LYS A 144 -5.10 -11.80 -16.47
CA LYS A 144 -5.07 -13.19 -16.95
C LYS A 144 -3.64 -13.73 -16.98
N VAL A 145 -2.97 -13.71 -15.83
CA VAL A 145 -1.56 -14.15 -15.72
C VAL A 145 -1.50 -15.66 -15.62
N LYS A 146 -0.71 -16.30 -16.49
CA LYS A 146 -0.43 -17.74 -16.43
C LYS A 146 0.37 -18.05 -15.17
N LYS A 147 -0.08 -19.04 -14.38
CA LYS A 147 0.67 -19.54 -13.21
C LYS A 147 2.01 -20.15 -13.65
N ARG A 148 3.07 -19.81 -12.94
CA ARG A 148 4.47 -20.21 -13.20
C ARG A 148 5.13 -20.84 -11.99
N TYR A 149 4.78 -20.40 -10.78
CA TYR A 149 5.40 -20.84 -9.54
C TYR A 149 4.36 -21.42 -8.59
N LYS A 150 4.71 -22.50 -7.90
CA LYS A 150 3.84 -23.11 -6.87
C LYS A 150 3.76 -22.23 -5.62
N LEU A 151 4.84 -21.54 -5.28
CA LEU A 151 4.93 -20.67 -4.12
C LEU A 151 5.73 -19.39 -4.43
N GLY A 152 5.12 -18.23 -4.16
CA GLY A 152 5.83 -16.96 -4.10
C GLY A 152 6.12 -16.55 -2.65
N VAL A 153 7.38 -16.18 -2.38
CA VAL A 153 7.83 -15.71 -1.06
C VAL A 153 8.06 -14.21 -1.13
N ILE A 154 7.11 -13.41 -0.64
CA ILE A 154 7.19 -11.95 -0.70
C ILE A 154 7.92 -11.41 0.54
N ILE A 155 9.13 -10.90 0.33
CA ILE A 155 10.07 -10.44 1.36
C ILE A 155 9.90 -8.94 1.61
N HIS A 156 9.70 -8.57 2.87
CA HIS A 156 9.66 -7.19 3.30
C HIS A 156 11.04 -6.52 3.18
N LEU A 157 11.08 -5.23 2.84
CA LEU A 157 12.32 -4.46 2.63
C LEU A 157 13.32 -4.48 3.79
N ALA A 158 12.84 -4.66 5.02
CA ALA A 158 13.68 -4.76 6.22
C ALA A 158 14.52 -6.04 6.27
N ASP A 159 14.13 -7.07 5.51
CA ASP A 159 14.79 -8.36 5.43
C ASP A 159 15.73 -8.48 4.22
N LEU A 160 15.82 -7.44 3.38
CA LEU A 160 16.73 -7.38 2.23
C LEU A 160 18.08 -6.75 2.61
N SER A 161 19.16 -7.20 1.97
CA SER A 161 20.50 -6.64 2.08
C SER A 161 20.64 -5.29 1.38
N ASP A 162 19.87 -5.10 0.30
CA ASP A 162 19.95 -3.92 -0.56
C ASP A 162 18.56 -3.51 -1.10
N ARG A 163 18.54 -2.65 -2.12
CA ARG A 163 17.36 -2.18 -2.83
C ARG A 163 17.44 -2.46 -4.33
N ALA A 164 18.05 -3.60 -4.68
CA ALA A 164 17.98 -4.13 -6.03
C ALA A 164 16.54 -4.55 -6.39
N TYR A 165 16.27 -4.69 -7.69
CA TYR A 165 14.97 -5.14 -8.17
C TYR A 165 14.81 -6.65 -7.94
N GLU A 166 15.90 -7.41 -7.97
CA GLU A 166 15.97 -8.80 -7.55
C GLU A 166 15.90 -8.92 -6.01
N ALA A 167 15.35 -10.04 -5.53
CA ALA A 167 15.27 -10.31 -4.11
C ALA A 167 16.63 -10.78 -3.58
N HIS A 168 17.34 -9.92 -2.85
CA HIS A 168 18.54 -10.27 -2.08
C HIS A 168 18.23 -10.22 -0.58
N PRO A 169 17.85 -11.35 0.05
CA PRO A 169 17.66 -11.40 1.48
C PRO A 169 18.99 -11.19 2.21
N LYS A 170 18.93 -10.68 3.44
CA LYS A 170 20.11 -10.60 4.31
C LYS A 170 20.74 -11.98 4.49
N PRO A 171 22.08 -12.14 4.36
CA PRO A 171 22.73 -13.45 4.41
C PRO A 171 22.45 -14.26 5.67
N GLU A 172 22.26 -13.59 6.81
CA GLU A 172 21.93 -14.24 8.09
C GLU A 172 20.49 -14.78 8.16
N TYR A 173 19.63 -14.45 7.18
CA TYR A 173 18.23 -14.88 7.11
C TYR A 173 18.07 -16.10 6.22
N ILE A 174 18.70 -17.21 6.62
CA ILE A 174 18.73 -18.47 5.85
C ILE A 174 17.36 -19.12 5.61
N ARG A 175 16.28 -18.65 6.25
CA ARG A 175 14.91 -19.09 5.93
C ARG A 175 14.51 -18.83 4.48
N TYR A 176 15.17 -17.89 3.80
CA TYR A 176 14.90 -17.57 2.41
C TYR A 176 15.73 -18.40 1.42
N ASN A 177 16.59 -19.30 1.91
CA ASN A 177 17.35 -20.19 1.04
C ASN A 177 16.39 -21.15 0.34
N VAL A 178 16.42 -21.14 -1.00
CA VAL A 178 15.70 -22.06 -1.86
C VAL A 178 16.74 -22.99 -2.47
N ALA A 179 16.59 -24.31 -2.30
CA ALA A 179 17.51 -25.26 -2.89
C ALA A 179 17.35 -25.27 -4.43
N ASP A 180 18.42 -25.60 -5.17
CA ASP A 180 18.37 -25.64 -6.64
C ASP A 180 17.24 -26.54 -7.18
N ALA A 181 16.93 -27.63 -6.47
CA ALA A 181 15.84 -28.55 -6.81
C ALA A 181 14.44 -27.93 -6.67
N GLU A 182 14.30 -26.84 -5.90
CA GLU A 182 13.03 -26.13 -5.65
C GLU A 182 12.93 -24.81 -6.43
N ALA A 183 14.01 -24.37 -7.08
CA ALA A 183 14.09 -23.06 -7.75
C ALA A 183 13.12 -22.89 -8.93
N SER A 184 12.60 -23.98 -9.50
CA SER A 184 11.53 -23.93 -10.51
C SER A 184 10.14 -23.73 -9.90
N ASP A 185 9.96 -24.09 -8.62
CA ASP A 185 8.66 -24.10 -7.95
C ASP A 185 8.48 -22.92 -6.97
N VAL A 186 9.57 -22.48 -6.35
CA VAL A 186 9.59 -21.41 -5.33
C VAL A 186 10.33 -20.19 -5.85
N VAL A 187 9.69 -19.03 -5.80
CA VAL A 187 10.29 -17.75 -6.21
C VAL A 187 10.35 -16.76 -5.06
N LEU A 188 11.51 -16.11 -4.89
CA LEU A 188 11.65 -15.00 -3.97
C LEU A 188 11.27 -13.69 -4.67
N ILE A 189 10.38 -12.93 -4.05
CA ILE A 189 9.84 -11.68 -4.60
C ILE A 189 10.04 -10.58 -3.56
N ASN A 190 10.52 -9.40 -3.96
CA ASN A 190 10.46 -8.21 -3.11
C ASN A 190 9.42 -7.21 -3.64
N THR A 191 9.22 -6.07 -2.97
CA THR A 191 8.32 -5.01 -3.46
C THR A 191 9.07 -3.84 -4.09
N VAL A 192 10.38 -3.97 -4.32
CA VAL A 192 11.23 -2.95 -4.95
C VAL A 192 11.08 -3.04 -6.47
N THR A 193 10.81 -1.92 -7.11
CA THR A 193 10.74 -1.83 -8.58
C THR A 193 11.48 -0.60 -9.07
N GLU A 194 11.76 -0.58 -10.37
CA GLU A 194 12.01 0.69 -11.06
C GLU A 194 10.81 1.63 -10.88
N VAL A 195 11.08 2.94 -10.96
CA VAL A 195 10.08 4.00 -10.78
C VAL A 195 9.29 4.23 -12.07
N THR A 196 8.68 3.16 -12.60
CA THR A 196 7.85 3.17 -13.81
C THR A 196 6.59 2.34 -13.59
N THR A 197 5.49 2.70 -14.24
CA THR A 197 4.22 1.94 -14.15
C THR A 197 4.32 0.53 -14.72
N GLU A 198 5.16 0.37 -15.74
CA GLU A 198 5.47 -0.91 -16.38
C GLU A 198 6.16 -1.84 -15.38
N ALA A 199 7.16 -1.36 -14.63
CA ALA A 199 7.83 -2.18 -13.60
C ALA A 199 6.89 -2.54 -12.43
N LEU A 200 5.95 -1.66 -12.06
CA LEU A 200 4.91 -1.99 -11.08
C LEU A 200 4.02 -3.13 -11.59
N ARG A 201 3.56 -3.03 -12.84
CA ARG A 201 2.74 -4.05 -13.50
C ARG A 201 3.49 -5.38 -13.57
N GLU A 202 4.74 -5.38 -14.03
CA GLU A 202 5.56 -6.60 -14.13
C GLU A 202 5.76 -7.28 -12.77
N ARG A 203 5.98 -6.48 -11.71
CA ARG A 203 6.08 -7.02 -10.35
C ARG A 203 4.76 -7.61 -9.86
N LEU A 204 3.65 -6.92 -10.14
CA LEU A 204 2.32 -7.45 -9.82
C LEU A 204 2.06 -8.74 -10.58
N ASP A 205 2.35 -8.80 -11.88
CA ASP A 205 2.20 -10.01 -12.70
C ASP A 205 3.05 -11.16 -12.16
N LEU A 206 4.29 -10.90 -11.69
CA LEU A 206 5.10 -11.92 -11.02
C LEU A 206 4.39 -12.49 -9.78
N ILE A 207 3.83 -11.62 -8.92
CA ILE A 207 3.04 -12.04 -7.75
C ILE A 207 1.83 -12.87 -8.19
N LEU A 208 1.07 -12.40 -9.19
CA LEU A 208 -0.13 -13.07 -9.71
C LEU A 208 0.19 -14.39 -10.44
N SER A 209 1.43 -14.59 -10.87
CA SER A 209 1.90 -15.86 -11.46
C SER A 209 2.13 -16.97 -10.43
N CYS A 210 2.01 -16.69 -9.13
CA CYS A 210 2.15 -17.68 -8.07
C CYS A 210 0.81 -18.35 -7.75
N GLU A 211 0.81 -19.66 -7.49
CA GLU A 211 -0.39 -20.38 -7.02
C GLU A 211 -0.71 -20.06 -5.56
N ARG A 212 0.32 -19.84 -4.74
CA ARG A 212 0.24 -19.54 -3.30
C ARG A 212 1.25 -18.46 -2.94
N LEU A 213 1.01 -17.75 -1.85
CA LEU A 213 1.92 -16.73 -1.35
C LEU A 213 2.22 -16.91 0.14
N VAL A 214 3.46 -16.72 0.53
CA VAL A 214 3.82 -16.50 1.93
C VAL A 214 4.54 -15.17 2.02
N SER A 215 4.22 -14.32 2.99
CA SER A 215 4.77 -12.96 3.01
C SER A 215 5.14 -12.44 4.39
N THR A 216 6.29 -11.76 4.49
CA THR A 216 6.62 -10.86 5.62
C THR A 216 6.17 -9.42 5.37
N SER A 217 5.68 -9.10 4.17
CA SER A 217 5.25 -7.78 3.75
C SER A 217 3.73 -7.63 3.85
N LEU A 218 3.27 -6.52 4.43
CA LEU A 218 1.84 -6.19 4.47
C LEU A 218 1.21 -6.19 3.07
N HIS A 219 1.81 -5.47 2.12
CA HIS A 219 1.23 -5.38 0.78
C HIS A 219 1.23 -6.74 0.07
N GLY A 220 2.18 -7.63 0.40
CA GLY A 220 2.12 -9.02 -0.06
C GLY A 220 0.84 -9.73 0.38
N MET A 221 0.42 -9.52 1.63
CA MET A 221 -0.86 -10.02 2.14
C MET A 221 -2.06 -9.33 1.46
N VAL A 222 -2.02 -8.00 1.29
CA VAL A 222 -3.11 -7.25 0.62
C VAL A 222 -3.31 -7.74 -0.82
N PHE A 223 -2.24 -7.93 -1.60
CA PHE A 223 -2.33 -8.48 -2.95
C PHE A 223 -2.88 -9.90 -2.94
N ALA A 224 -2.39 -10.76 -2.05
CA ALA A 224 -2.84 -12.14 -1.98
C ALA A 224 -4.33 -12.24 -1.68
N GLU A 225 -4.79 -11.57 -0.62
CA GLU A 225 -6.19 -11.62 -0.19
C GLU A 225 -7.13 -10.98 -1.20
N SER A 226 -6.77 -9.81 -1.77
CA SER A 226 -7.63 -9.12 -2.75
C SER A 226 -7.81 -9.91 -4.05
N TYR A 227 -6.76 -10.60 -4.52
CA TYR A 227 -6.84 -11.45 -5.71
C TYR A 227 -7.29 -12.89 -5.41
N GLY A 228 -7.57 -13.23 -4.15
CA GLY A 228 -7.98 -14.58 -3.74
C GLY A 228 -6.88 -15.64 -3.93
N ILE A 229 -5.61 -15.26 -3.82
CA ILE A 229 -4.48 -16.18 -3.85
C ILE A 229 -4.27 -16.74 -2.44
N PRO A 230 -4.28 -18.08 -2.25
CA PRO A 230 -4.04 -18.68 -0.94
C PRO A 230 -2.74 -18.20 -0.31
N CYS A 231 -2.81 -17.74 0.94
CA CYS A 231 -1.64 -17.16 1.58
C CYS A 231 -1.58 -17.30 3.09
N LEU A 232 -0.37 -17.12 3.63
CA LEU A 232 -0.11 -16.99 5.06
C LEU A 232 0.89 -15.87 5.35
N TYR A 233 0.71 -15.20 6.49
CA TYR A 233 1.74 -14.32 7.03
C TYR A 233 2.93 -15.15 7.51
N PHE A 234 4.13 -14.82 7.02
CA PHE A 234 5.36 -15.56 7.29
C PHE A 234 6.01 -15.05 8.58
N ALA A 235 5.35 -15.23 9.72
CA ALA A 235 5.73 -14.66 10.99
C ALA A 235 7.17 -15.06 11.41
N PRO A 236 8.06 -14.10 11.72
CA PRO A 236 9.43 -14.41 12.14
C PRO A 236 9.53 -14.92 13.59
N ARG A 237 8.46 -14.78 14.36
CA ARG A 237 8.33 -15.14 15.76
C ARG A 237 6.89 -15.57 16.03
N GLY A 238 6.71 -16.44 17.00
CA GLY A 238 5.41 -16.98 17.40
C GLY A 238 5.60 -18.04 18.47
N ARG A 239 4.49 -18.52 19.05
CA ARG A 239 4.54 -19.49 20.16
C ARG A 239 5.06 -20.85 19.71
N ASN A 240 4.63 -21.33 18.53
CA ASN A 240 5.02 -22.60 17.94
C ASN A 240 5.63 -22.36 16.55
N VAL A 241 6.55 -23.22 16.11
CA VAL A 241 7.13 -23.19 14.75
C VAL A 241 6.19 -23.92 13.78
N GLY A 242 6.11 -23.46 12.54
CA GLY A 242 5.22 -23.99 11.50
C GLY A 242 3.85 -23.32 11.50
N LEU A 243 2.84 -24.02 11.01
CA LEU A 243 1.45 -23.54 11.04
C LEU A 243 1.00 -23.28 12.48
N SER A 244 0.51 -22.08 12.74
CA SER A 244 -0.02 -21.67 14.04
C SER A 244 -1.19 -20.71 13.88
N GLU A 245 -2.08 -20.70 14.86
CA GLU A 245 -3.10 -19.67 14.98
C GLU A 245 -2.55 -18.52 15.83
N ALA A 246 -2.69 -17.29 15.35
CA ALA A 246 -2.21 -16.10 16.04
C ALA A 246 -3.36 -15.15 16.36
N ASP A 247 -3.46 -14.78 17.64
CA ASP A 247 -4.38 -13.76 18.13
C ASP A 247 -4.00 -12.38 17.57
N LEU A 248 -4.97 -11.63 17.06
CA LEU A 248 -4.74 -10.28 16.54
C LEU A 248 -4.70 -9.27 17.69
N ILE A 249 -3.65 -9.32 18.50
CA ILE A 249 -3.42 -8.43 19.63
C ILE A 249 -2.02 -7.79 19.55
N ASP A 250 -1.89 -6.53 19.98
CA ASP A 250 -0.60 -5.81 20.01
C ASP A 250 0.22 -6.18 21.25
N ASP A 251 0.67 -7.43 21.33
CA ASP A 251 1.57 -7.95 22.38
C ASP A 251 3.03 -8.11 21.90
N GLY A 252 3.31 -7.69 20.66
CA GLY A 252 4.61 -7.81 20.01
C GLY A 252 4.88 -9.16 19.33
N SER A 253 3.93 -10.10 19.35
CA SER A 253 4.03 -11.39 18.63
C SER A 253 3.83 -11.24 17.12
N LEU A 254 3.00 -10.29 16.69
CA LEU A 254 2.72 -9.98 15.28
C LEU A 254 3.05 -8.54 14.93
N ASP A 255 3.28 -8.31 13.64
CA ASP A 255 3.41 -6.95 13.10
C ASP A 255 2.07 -6.21 13.23
N LEU A 256 2.11 -5.02 13.84
CA LEU A 256 0.93 -4.18 14.07
C LEU A 256 0.15 -3.88 12.79
N ARG A 257 0.83 -3.82 11.64
CA ARG A 257 0.20 -3.59 10.34
C ARG A 257 -0.67 -4.77 9.90
N ILE A 258 -0.25 -5.99 10.23
CA ILE A 258 -0.99 -7.23 9.95
C ILE A 258 -2.20 -7.31 10.90
N ILE A 259 -2.00 -7.03 12.19
CA ILE A 259 -3.09 -6.94 13.18
C ILE A 259 -4.15 -5.95 12.69
N ASP A 260 -3.73 -4.74 12.33
CA ASP A 260 -4.62 -3.68 11.88
C ASP A 260 -5.41 -4.09 10.63
N LEU A 261 -4.75 -4.64 9.60
CA LEU A 261 -5.43 -5.13 8.39
C LEU A 261 -6.49 -6.18 8.70
N TYR A 262 -6.11 -7.28 9.38
CA TYR A 262 -7.02 -8.41 9.57
C TYR A 262 -8.13 -8.14 10.59
N GLN A 263 -7.89 -7.29 11.59
CA GLN A 263 -8.99 -6.78 12.42
C GLN A 263 -9.97 -5.92 11.60
N GLY A 264 -9.46 -5.13 10.65
CA GLY A 264 -10.29 -4.40 9.69
C GLY A 264 -11.16 -5.31 8.82
N LEU A 265 -10.69 -6.53 8.53
CA LEU A 265 -11.42 -7.60 7.83
C LEU A 265 -12.32 -8.44 8.76
N GLY A 266 -12.56 -7.98 10.00
CA GLY A 266 -13.45 -8.64 10.95
C GLY A 266 -12.89 -9.91 11.58
N LYS A 267 -11.57 -10.15 11.48
CA LYS A 267 -10.93 -11.30 12.13
C LYS A 267 -10.49 -10.92 13.55
N SER A 268 -10.51 -11.92 14.45
CA SER A 268 -9.89 -11.84 15.78
C SER A 268 -8.60 -12.65 15.88
N LYS A 269 -8.42 -13.60 14.97
CA LYS A 269 -7.27 -14.50 14.84
C LYS A 269 -7.06 -14.87 13.38
N ILE A 270 -5.83 -15.22 13.02
CA ILE A 270 -5.49 -15.69 11.67
C ILE A 270 -4.51 -16.87 11.73
N PRO A 271 -4.54 -17.77 10.74
CA PRO A 271 -3.44 -18.70 10.55
C PRO A 271 -2.19 -17.93 10.10
N VAL A 272 -1.04 -18.33 10.63
CA VAL A 272 0.28 -17.83 10.27
C VAL A 272 1.24 -19.01 10.11
N TYR A 273 2.31 -18.81 9.35
CA TYR A 273 3.42 -19.75 9.35
C TYR A 273 4.61 -19.14 10.08
N VAL A 274 4.92 -19.67 11.26
CA VAL A 274 5.98 -19.16 12.13
C VAL A 274 7.30 -19.83 11.77
N GLN A 275 8.28 -19.03 11.37
CA GLN A 275 9.61 -19.51 11.02
C GLN A 275 10.67 -18.48 11.43
N ASP A 276 11.63 -18.89 12.25
CA ASP A 276 12.78 -18.05 12.60
C ASP A 276 13.58 -17.73 11.34
N ARG A 277 14.01 -16.46 11.21
CA ARG A 277 14.89 -15.99 10.13
C ARG A 277 16.16 -16.81 9.96
N ARG A 278 16.72 -17.32 11.05
CA ARG A 278 17.99 -18.03 11.08
C ARG A 278 17.84 -19.56 10.97
N LYS A 279 16.66 -20.05 10.58
CA LYS A 279 16.41 -21.48 10.36
C LYS A 279 15.92 -21.71 8.94
N LEU A 280 16.39 -22.77 8.29
CA LEU A 280 15.92 -23.18 6.96
C LEU A 280 14.40 -23.41 6.97
N THR A 281 13.77 -23.06 5.85
CA THR A 281 12.34 -23.29 5.64
C THR A 281 12.14 -24.62 4.93
N ASN A 282 11.14 -25.39 5.37
CA ASN A 282 10.61 -26.49 4.60
C ASN A 282 9.48 -25.95 3.71
N TRP A 283 9.75 -25.74 2.42
CA TRP A 283 8.77 -25.12 1.51
C TRP A 283 7.56 -26.01 1.21
N GLU A 284 7.72 -27.33 1.29
CA GLU A 284 6.61 -28.28 1.19
C GLU A 284 5.65 -28.14 2.39
N ASP A 285 6.20 -27.98 3.60
CA ASP A 285 5.41 -27.75 4.82
C ASP A 285 4.67 -26.41 4.77
N VAL A 286 5.34 -25.34 4.30
CA VAL A 286 4.69 -24.03 4.07
C VAL A 286 3.52 -24.16 3.09
N THR A 287 3.71 -24.88 1.99
CA THR A 287 2.68 -25.10 0.97
C THR A 287 1.48 -25.85 1.55
N LYS A 288 1.72 -26.94 2.28
CA LYS A 288 0.67 -27.71 2.98
C LYS A 288 -0.07 -26.88 4.03
N ALA A 289 0.65 -26.04 4.76
CA ALA A 289 0.07 -25.14 5.75
C ALA A 289 -0.88 -24.13 5.10
N ILE A 290 -0.50 -23.52 3.97
CA ILE A 290 -1.37 -22.61 3.22
C ILE A 290 -2.64 -23.36 2.77
N ASP A 291 -2.49 -24.52 2.13
CA ASP A 291 -3.60 -25.29 1.57
C ASP A 291 -4.61 -25.78 2.61
N SER A 292 -4.14 -26.07 3.83
CA SER A 292 -4.98 -26.61 4.90
C SER A 292 -5.64 -25.55 5.78
N SER A 293 -5.21 -24.28 5.73
CA SER A 293 -5.63 -23.27 6.70
C SER A 293 -6.13 -21.96 6.11
N TRP A 294 -5.72 -21.61 4.89
CA TRP A 294 -6.22 -20.38 4.27
C TRP A 294 -7.68 -20.53 3.85
N SER A 295 -8.44 -19.46 4.02
CA SER A 295 -9.78 -19.31 3.48
C SER A 295 -9.98 -17.88 2.99
N PRO A 296 -10.75 -17.66 1.91
CA PRO A 296 -10.99 -16.33 1.40
C PRO A 296 -11.55 -15.39 2.47
N VAL A 297 -11.07 -14.15 2.45
CA VAL A 297 -11.62 -13.06 3.25
C VAL A 297 -12.26 -12.03 2.33
N THR A 298 -13.30 -11.36 2.83
CA THR A 298 -14.05 -10.37 2.06
C THR A 298 -13.93 -9.01 2.71
N LEU A 299 -13.84 -7.98 1.86
CA LEU A 299 -13.92 -6.58 2.26
C LEU A 299 -15.22 -5.99 1.69
N ASP A 300 -15.95 -5.20 2.47
CA ASP A 300 -17.05 -4.39 1.97
C ASP A 300 -16.47 -3.22 1.15
N THR A 301 -16.29 -3.45 -0.15
CA THR A 301 -15.68 -2.48 -1.06
C THR A 301 -16.56 -1.27 -1.27
N ASP A 302 -17.89 -1.44 -1.24
CA ASP A 302 -18.85 -0.35 -1.44
C ASP A 302 -18.79 0.61 -0.25
N ALA A 303 -18.78 0.09 0.97
CA ALA A 303 -18.58 0.91 2.17
C ALA A 303 -17.25 1.68 2.13
N LEU A 304 -16.17 1.06 1.64
CA LEU A 304 -14.87 1.74 1.48
C LEU A 304 -14.95 2.86 0.44
N ILE A 305 -15.55 2.61 -0.73
CA ILE A 305 -15.71 3.60 -1.81
C ILE A 305 -16.59 4.78 -1.35
N ASP A 306 -17.69 4.51 -0.65
CA ASP A 306 -18.62 5.53 -0.14
C ASP A 306 -17.96 6.49 0.86
N ARG A 307 -16.87 6.06 1.51
CA ARG A 307 -16.08 6.89 2.43
C ARG A 307 -15.02 7.73 1.74
N LEU A 308 -14.82 7.60 0.43
CA LEU A 308 -13.87 8.45 -0.29
C LEU A 308 -14.36 9.91 -0.28
N PRO A 309 -13.59 10.88 0.26
CA PRO A 309 -14.02 12.28 0.37
C PRO A 309 -13.86 13.06 -0.94
N LEU A 310 -14.07 12.40 -2.08
CA LEU A 310 -13.93 12.93 -3.45
C LEU A 310 -15.17 12.55 -4.27
N ASP A 311 -15.22 12.96 -5.53
CA ASP A 311 -16.22 12.45 -6.48
C ASP A 311 -15.73 11.12 -7.05
N VAL A 312 -16.57 10.09 -6.95
CA VAL A 312 -16.27 8.77 -7.51
C VAL A 312 -16.65 8.76 -8.98
N LYS A 313 -15.70 8.33 -9.81
CA LYS A 313 -15.88 8.09 -11.24
C LYS A 313 -14.83 7.08 -11.67
N PHE A 314 -15.22 5.82 -11.78
CA PHE A 314 -14.27 4.76 -12.14
C PHE A 314 -13.69 4.96 -13.54
N VAL A 315 -12.37 4.82 -13.65
CA VAL A 315 -11.69 4.65 -14.93
C VAL A 315 -12.24 3.40 -15.59
N GLN A 316 -12.69 3.55 -16.84
CA GLN A 316 -13.14 2.43 -17.66
C GLN A 316 -11.94 1.95 -18.50
N PRO A 317 -11.37 0.76 -18.23
CA PRO A 317 -10.28 0.25 -19.05
C PRO A 317 -10.82 -0.09 -20.45
N LYS A 318 -10.56 0.79 -21.43
CA LYS A 318 -10.60 0.39 -22.84
C LYS A 318 -9.41 -0.54 -23.05
N ASP A 319 -9.67 -1.78 -23.45
CA ASP A 319 -8.68 -2.75 -23.94
C ASP A 319 -7.88 -3.58 -22.90
N GLY A 320 -8.37 -3.66 -21.65
CA GLY A 320 -8.08 -4.80 -20.76
C GLY A 320 -6.88 -4.68 -19.82
N ASP A 321 -6.12 -3.58 -19.87
CA ASP A 321 -5.06 -3.30 -18.90
C ASP A 321 -5.10 -1.83 -18.46
N VAL A 322 -5.32 -1.64 -17.17
CA VAL A 322 -5.41 -0.31 -16.56
C VAL A 322 -4.06 0.41 -16.50
N PHE A 323 -2.94 -0.31 -16.49
CA PHE A 323 -1.60 0.29 -16.53
C PHE A 323 -1.30 0.95 -17.88
N GLU A 324 -2.00 0.55 -18.95
CA GLU A 324 -1.90 1.20 -20.26
C GLU A 324 -2.70 2.51 -20.35
N HIS A 325 -3.62 2.75 -19.40
CA HIS A 325 -4.46 3.92 -19.42
C HIS A 325 -3.62 5.21 -19.25
N ARG A 326 -3.91 6.24 -20.06
CA ARG A 326 -3.15 7.49 -20.09
C ARG A 326 -2.95 8.11 -18.70
N LEU A 327 -4.00 8.14 -17.87
CA LEU A 327 -3.89 8.68 -16.51
C LEU A 327 -2.85 7.93 -15.67
N ILE A 328 -2.79 6.60 -15.82
CA ILE A 328 -1.88 5.76 -15.05
C ILE A 328 -0.45 5.92 -15.55
N LYS A 329 -0.20 5.85 -16.87
CA LYS A 329 1.12 6.10 -17.45
C LYS A 329 1.72 7.46 -17.09
N THR A 330 0.87 8.47 -16.85
CA THR A 330 1.30 9.82 -16.47
C THR A 330 1.30 10.08 -14.96
N THR A 331 1.12 9.04 -14.14
CA THR A 331 1.11 9.16 -12.68
C THR A 331 2.45 9.70 -12.20
N PRO A 332 2.49 10.76 -11.38
CA PRO A 332 3.74 11.22 -10.79
C PRO A 332 4.26 10.14 -9.84
N MET A 333 5.43 9.60 -10.15
CA MET A 333 6.02 8.51 -9.39
C MET A 333 7.24 8.98 -8.58
N ARG A 334 7.78 10.17 -8.87
CA ARG A 334 8.87 10.79 -8.08
C ARG A 334 8.39 11.99 -7.28
N ASN A 335 9.09 12.26 -6.17
CA ASN A 335 8.87 13.47 -5.38
C ASN A 335 9.04 14.72 -6.26
N GLY A 336 8.02 15.60 -6.26
CA GLY A 336 8.03 16.85 -7.04
C GLY A 336 7.57 16.73 -8.50
N GLU A 337 7.30 15.52 -9.00
CA GLU A 337 6.60 15.34 -10.28
C GLU A 337 5.11 15.70 -10.15
N GLY A 338 4.54 16.32 -11.18
CA GLY A 338 3.15 16.81 -11.17
C GLY A 338 2.97 18.27 -10.70
N GLY A 339 4.05 18.96 -10.32
CA GLY A 339 4.04 20.36 -9.86
C GLY A 339 4.04 21.45 -10.94
N ARG A 340 3.84 21.13 -12.22
CA ARG A 340 3.81 22.14 -13.30
C ARG A 340 2.59 21.99 -14.19
N SER A 341 1.49 22.64 -13.79
CA SER A 341 0.49 23.15 -14.73
C SER A 341 1.01 24.42 -15.45
N SER A 342 2.25 24.41 -15.97
CA SER A 342 2.84 25.58 -16.65
C SER A 342 2.46 25.70 -18.14
N GLY A 343 1.53 24.88 -18.64
CA GLY A 343 1.08 24.92 -20.04
C GLY A 343 -0.12 25.84 -20.30
N MET A 344 -1.07 25.93 -19.38
CA MET A 344 -2.35 26.61 -19.65
C MET A 344 -2.37 28.10 -19.25
N GLN A 345 -1.54 28.51 -18.28
CA GLN A 345 -1.47 29.92 -17.83
C GLN A 345 -0.67 30.83 -18.79
N ARG A 346 0.28 30.29 -19.57
CA ARG A 346 1.03 31.07 -20.57
C ARG A 346 0.19 31.41 -21.80
N VAL A 347 -0.76 30.55 -22.19
CA VAL A 347 -1.63 30.80 -23.35
C VAL A 347 -2.69 31.86 -23.04
N ARG A 348 -3.26 31.87 -21.82
CA ARG A 348 -4.24 32.90 -21.42
C ARG A 348 -3.62 34.30 -21.25
N SER A 349 -2.39 34.39 -20.71
CA SER A 349 -1.69 35.68 -20.57
C SER A 349 -1.14 36.25 -21.88
N ALA A 350 -0.83 35.39 -22.86
CA ALA A 350 -0.43 35.82 -24.20
C ALA A 350 -1.62 36.36 -25.02
N ILE A 351 -2.79 35.72 -24.92
CA ILE A 351 -4.01 36.17 -25.61
C ILE A 351 -4.53 37.48 -25.02
N GLN A 352 -4.44 37.69 -23.71
CA GLN A 352 -4.93 38.93 -23.08
C GLN A 352 -4.04 40.17 -23.36
N ARG A 353 -2.76 39.97 -23.73
CA ARG A 353 -1.86 41.06 -24.18
C ARG A 353 -2.01 41.42 -25.66
N LEU A 354 -2.64 40.56 -26.46
CA LEU A 354 -2.94 40.84 -27.87
C LEU A 354 -4.23 41.66 -28.05
N PHE A 355 -5.13 41.69 -27.06
CA PHE A 355 -6.39 42.44 -27.10
C PHE A 355 -6.41 43.76 -26.30
N THR A 356 -5.26 44.20 -25.77
CA THR A 356 -5.14 45.47 -25.02
C THR A 356 -4.21 46.49 -25.69
N ARG A 357 -3.81 46.23 -26.94
CA ARG A 357 -3.19 47.23 -27.82
C ARG A 357 -4.07 47.42 -29.06
N SER A 358 -5.09 48.26 -28.91
CA SER A 358 -5.78 48.95 -29.99
C SER A 358 -6.07 50.36 -29.51
#